data_AF-A0A2N2AME9-F1
#
_entry.id   AF-A0A2N2AME9-F1
#
_cell.length_a   1.000
_cell.length_b   1.000
_cell.length_c   1.000
_cell.angle_alpha   90.00
_cell.angle_beta   90.00
_cell.angle_gamma   90.00
#
_symmetry.space_group_name_H-M   'P 1'
#
loop_
_entity.id
_entity.type
_entity.pdbx_description
1 polymer ?
#
loop_
_entity_poly.entity_id
_entity_poly.type
_entity_poly.pdbx_seq_one_letter_code
_entity_poly.pdbx_strand_id
1 'polypeptide(L)'
;MFDAAAIPVIRIDRVYHVGTLNSGRKGRMHTHSLEGDCLSVSLCPLAWRRIAKLGGYPLHELSRTDGRFLDIYAAMGDGELRERALAWAREQGVIQERRMWRAWWFDDELVDWVSVMSPTREEALAEVMDGALIDEPNDLAAPGGHEAVEPVLVMVGTAKLNARIGWSRSDDRDMTDMALMLWAREVLPVEYGVVLAGVWWRERYDPAGLSAPRGGIFPERLADWERTHLDWASAPMEREEVPKAAWIAGNMAGRMQKDGSVMLQGVRWVKPSPEWVARHGGPVYCSCCRAEGEKSPGFVPTDRKSISHRRAFAACEVHLPLMAERLAKQYELDRRESLYQTEAELQIFR
;
A
#
# COMPACT_ATOMS: atom_id res chain seq x y z
N MET A 1 9.83 12.26 28.88
CA MET A 1 8.87 13.18 28.24
C MET A 1 9.02 12.94 26.75
N PHE A 2 7.96 12.54 26.05
CA PHE A 2 8.02 12.28 24.62
C PHE A 2 8.16 13.61 23.87
N ASP A 3 9.04 13.67 22.88
CA ASP A 3 9.31 14.89 22.13
C ASP A 3 8.23 15.09 21.05
N ALA A 4 7.55 16.23 21.07
CA ALA A 4 6.58 16.58 20.04
C ALA A 4 7.20 16.63 18.63
N ALA A 5 8.51 16.89 18.52
CA ALA A 5 9.23 16.86 17.25
C ALA A 5 9.38 15.45 16.66
N ALA A 6 9.16 14.39 17.47
CA ALA A 6 9.21 13.00 17.01
C ALA A 6 7.90 12.53 16.35
N ILE A 7 6.82 13.31 16.43
CA ILE A 7 5.54 12.95 15.81
C ILE A 7 5.69 13.05 14.28
N PRO A 8 5.43 11.97 13.52
CA PRO A 8 5.66 11.98 12.08
C PRO A 8 4.53 12.74 11.38
N VAL A 9 4.80 14.01 11.04
CA VAL A 9 3.84 14.91 10.42
C VAL A 9 4.20 15.16 8.96
N ILE A 10 3.19 15.10 8.08
CA ILE A 10 3.28 15.49 6.67
C ILE A 10 2.56 16.82 6.49
N ARG A 11 3.11 17.69 5.65
CA ARG A 11 2.47 18.94 5.24
C ARG A 11 1.88 18.81 3.84
N ILE A 12 0.58 19.06 3.75
CA ILE A 12 -0.19 19.01 2.51
C ILE A 12 -1.20 20.16 2.53
N ASP A 13 -0.91 21.20 1.77
CA ASP A 13 -1.71 22.44 1.77
C ASP A 13 -2.90 22.39 0.81
N ARG A 14 -2.96 21.36 -0.05
CA ARG A 14 -3.99 21.19 -1.06
C ARG A 14 -4.33 19.71 -1.23
N VAL A 15 -5.62 19.40 -1.16
CA VAL A 15 -6.15 18.05 -1.34
C VAL A 15 -7.46 18.08 -2.11
N TYR A 16 -7.90 16.92 -2.58
CA TYR A 16 -9.12 16.79 -3.35
C TYR A 16 -10.09 15.82 -2.69
N HIS A 17 -11.37 16.19 -2.66
CA HIS A 17 -12.46 15.33 -2.22
C HIS A 17 -13.41 15.04 -3.39
N VAL A 18 -13.83 13.79 -3.51
CA VAL A 18 -14.84 13.35 -4.48
C VAL A 18 -16.08 12.95 -3.69
N GLY A 19 -17.15 13.74 -3.78
CA GLY A 19 -18.34 13.52 -2.97
C GLY A 19 -19.16 14.78 -2.72
N THR A 20 -20.26 14.63 -2.01
CA THR A 20 -21.27 15.70 -1.85
C THR A 20 -20.92 16.73 -0.75
N LEU A 21 -19.94 16.45 0.11
CA LEU A 21 -19.63 17.22 1.33
C LEU A 21 -20.85 17.48 2.23
N ASN A 22 -21.90 16.67 2.14
CA ASN A 22 -23.06 16.75 3.00
C ASN A 22 -22.84 15.87 4.24
N SER A 23 -22.56 16.50 5.38
CA SER A 23 -22.31 15.81 6.66
C SER A 23 -23.51 14.97 7.13
N GLY A 24 -24.74 15.36 6.78
CA GLY A 24 -25.95 14.59 7.11
C GLY A 24 -26.06 13.23 6.40
N ARG A 25 -25.20 12.98 5.40
CA ARG A 25 -25.10 11.70 4.69
C ARG A 25 -23.99 10.79 5.23
N LYS A 26 -23.15 11.30 6.12
CA LYS A 26 -22.03 10.57 6.70
C LYS A 26 -22.52 9.40 7.57
N GLY A 27 -21.83 8.26 7.52
CA GLY A 27 -22.22 7.04 8.23
C GLY A 27 -23.49 6.35 7.70
N ARG A 28 -24.21 6.93 6.74
CA ARG A 28 -25.37 6.28 6.08
C ARG A 28 -25.01 5.55 4.79
N MET A 29 -24.05 6.12 4.03
CA MET A 29 -23.61 5.53 2.76
C MET A 29 -22.33 4.69 2.88
N HIS A 30 -21.50 4.93 3.90
CA HIS A 30 -20.20 4.29 4.06
C HIS A 30 -19.93 3.95 5.53
N THR A 31 -20.59 2.90 6.05
CA THR A 31 -20.47 2.43 7.45
C THR A 31 -19.16 1.70 7.76
N HIS A 32 -18.29 1.54 6.76
CA HIS A 32 -17.04 0.79 6.81
C HIS A 32 -15.88 1.54 6.13
N SER A 33 -15.93 2.88 6.04
CA SER A 33 -14.85 3.67 5.42
C SER A 33 -13.55 3.50 6.21
N LEU A 34 -12.47 3.18 5.50
CA LEU A 34 -11.12 3.06 6.08
C LEU A 34 -10.53 4.38 6.59
N GLU A 35 -11.29 5.47 6.55
CA GLU A 35 -10.94 6.75 7.15
C GLU A 35 -11.84 7.10 8.36
N GLY A 36 -12.71 6.17 8.78
CA GLY A 36 -13.61 6.36 9.91
C GLY A 36 -14.59 7.52 9.68
N ASP A 37 -14.63 8.44 10.64
CA ASP A 37 -15.42 9.65 10.55
C ASP A 37 -14.60 10.80 9.96
N CYS A 38 -13.48 10.58 9.29
CA CYS A 38 -12.82 11.66 8.56
C CYS A 38 -13.52 11.99 7.25
N LEU A 39 -13.22 13.15 6.67
CA LEU A 39 -13.52 13.44 5.28
C LEU A 39 -12.40 12.87 4.41
N SER A 40 -12.67 11.82 3.63
CA SER A 40 -11.68 11.22 2.75
C SER A 40 -11.25 12.20 1.66
N VAL A 41 -9.94 12.36 1.53
CA VAL A 41 -9.28 13.25 0.58
C VAL A 41 -8.10 12.53 -0.09
N SER A 42 -7.69 12.99 -1.27
CA SER A 42 -6.56 12.43 -2.02
C SER A 42 -5.83 13.52 -2.78
N LEU A 43 -4.57 13.26 -3.13
CA LEU A 43 -3.82 14.06 -4.11
C LEU A 43 -4.11 13.63 -5.55
N CYS A 44 -4.75 12.47 -5.74
CA CYS A 44 -4.97 11.82 -7.03
C CYS A 44 -6.47 11.59 -7.25
N PRO A 45 -7.30 12.63 -7.43
CA PRO A 45 -8.75 12.50 -7.46
C PRO A 45 -9.28 11.59 -8.59
N LEU A 46 -8.57 11.52 -9.73
CA LEU A 46 -8.92 10.64 -10.84
C LEU A 46 -8.72 9.15 -10.49
N ALA A 47 -7.54 8.80 -9.98
CA ALA A 47 -7.26 7.47 -9.47
C ALA A 47 -8.23 7.09 -8.34
N TRP A 48 -8.42 7.98 -7.36
CA TRP A 48 -9.31 7.70 -6.24
C TRP A 48 -10.76 7.47 -6.66
N ARG A 49 -11.25 8.27 -7.62
CA ARG A 49 -12.58 8.05 -8.22
C ARG A 49 -12.71 6.68 -8.86
N ARG A 50 -11.67 6.19 -9.56
CA ARG A 50 -11.66 4.86 -10.19
C ARG A 50 -11.65 3.76 -9.13
N ILE A 51 -10.72 3.83 -8.18
CA ILE A 51 -10.50 2.83 -7.12
C ILE A 51 -11.77 2.67 -6.28
N ALA A 52 -12.30 3.77 -5.75
CA ALA A 52 -13.48 3.76 -4.88
C ALA A 52 -14.82 3.76 -5.66
N LYS A 53 -14.78 3.64 -6.99
CA LYS A 53 -15.97 3.58 -7.88
C LYS A 53 -16.96 4.74 -7.65
N LEU A 54 -16.46 5.94 -7.39
CA LEU A 54 -17.22 7.12 -6.96
C LEU A 54 -17.91 7.89 -8.11
N GLY A 55 -18.31 7.21 -9.19
CA GLY A 55 -18.79 7.86 -10.42
C GLY A 55 -19.79 9.01 -10.21
N GLY A 56 -19.64 10.08 -10.99
CA GLY A 56 -20.61 11.19 -11.07
C GLY A 56 -20.68 12.13 -9.85
N TYR A 57 -19.94 11.86 -8.77
CA TYR A 57 -19.89 12.77 -7.63
C TYR A 57 -19.11 14.08 -7.93
N PRO A 58 -19.48 15.20 -7.27
CA PRO A 58 -18.75 16.45 -7.40
C PRO A 58 -17.28 16.33 -6.98
N LEU A 59 -16.41 17.07 -7.67
CA LEU A 59 -15.02 17.25 -7.31
C LEU A 59 -14.85 18.56 -6.53
N HIS A 60 -14.16 18.47 -5.41
CA HIS A 60 -13.83 19.60 -4.56
C HIS A 60 -12.33 19.68 -4.35
N GLU A 61 -11.74 20.86 -4.61
CA GLU A 61 -10.44 21.22 -4.09
C GLU A 61 -10.62 21.82 -2.71
N LEU A 62 -9.76 21.40 -1.78
CA LEU A 62 -9.65 21.94 -0.44
C LEU A 62 -8.23 22.47 -0.27
N SER A 63 -8.10 23.75 0.12
CA SER A 63 -6.81 24.38 0.38
C SER A 63 -6.74 24.99 1.77
N ARG A 64 -5.57 24.91 2.40
CA ARG A 64 -5.23 25.64 3.63
C ARG A 64 -3.72 25.84 3.71
N THR A 65 -3.29 26.87 4.42
CA THR A 65 -1.86 27.00 4.78
C THR A 65 -1.52 26.03 5.94
N ASP A 66 -0.36 25.39 5.85
CA ASP A 66 0.18 24.46 6.86
C ASP A 66 -0.79 23.31 7.18
N GLY A 67 -1.26 22.61 6.15
CA GLY A 67 -2.10 21.42 6.31
C GLY A 67 -1.31 20.25 6.90
N ARG A 68 -1.26 20.15 8.23
CA ARG A 68 -0.51 19.11 8.94
C ARG A 68 -1.33 17.84 9.13
N PHE A 69 -0.81 16.69 8.68
CA PHE A 69 -1.43 15.38 8.84
C PHE A 69 -0.48 14.42 9.55
N LEU A 70 -1.00 13.52 10.39
CA LEU A 70 -0.22 12.40 10.90
C LEU A 70 0.08 11.41 9.76
N ASP A 71 1.34 11.05 9.55
CA ASP A 71 1.73 9.92 8.70
C ASP A 71 1.42 8.62 9.43
N ILE A 72 0.33 7.95 9.06
CA ILE A 72 -0.13 6.74 9.75
C ILE A 72 0.89 5.60 9.61
N TYR A 73 1.52 5.44 8.44
CA TYR A 73 2.49 4.37 8.24
C TYR A 73 3.77 4.61 9.03
N ALA A 74 4.28 5.84 9.07
CA ALA A 74 5.41 6.17 9.91
C ALA A 74 5.08 6.02 11.40
N ALA A 75 3.88 6.42 11.82
CA ALA A 75 3.44 6.27 13.22
C ALA A 75 3.28 4.81 13.63
N MET A 76 2.80 3.94 12.74
CA MET A 76 2.76 2.49 12.98
C MET A 76 4.16 1.86 12.98
N GLY A 77 5.10 2.38 12.20
CA GLY A 77 6.49 1.94 12.18
C GLY A 77 7.29 2.32 13.44
N ASP A 78 6.90 3.41 14.10
CA ASP A 78 7.44 3.82 15.39
C ASP A 78 6.81 3.01 16.53
N GLY A 79 7.56 2.04 17.06
CA GLY A 79 7.08 1.17 18.13
C GLY A 79 6.73 1.90 19.42
N GLU A 80 7.42 2.99 19.77
CA GLU A 80 7.13 3.73 21.00
C GLU A 80 5.85 4.56 20.84
N LEU A 81 5.71 5.27 19.73
CA LEU A 81 4.52 6.05 19.42
C LEU A 81 3.28 5.15 19.29
N ARG A 82 3.42 4.03 18.56
CA ARG A 82 2.35 3.04 18.40
C ARG A 82 1.88 2.50 19.75
N GLU A 83 2.80 2.06 20.62
CA GLU A 83 2.41 1.54 21.93
C GLU A 83 1.77 2.59 22.83
N ARG A 84 2.20 3.86 22.77
CA ARG A 84 1.50 4.94 23.50
C ARG A 84 0.05 5.10 23.05
N ALA A 85 -0.17 5.16 21.74
CA ALA A 85 -1.51 5.29 21.18
C ALA A 85 -2.40 4.09 21.54
N LEU A 86 -1.86 2.88 21.44
CA LEU A 86 -2.58 1.65 21.80
C LEU A 86 -2.83 1.55 23.31
N ALA A 87 -1.88 1.94 24.16
CA ALA A 87 -2.08 1.97 25.61
C ALA A 87 -3.21 2.93 25.99
N TRP A 88 -3.19 4.15 25.44
CA TRP A 88 -4.29 5.10 25.61
C TRP A 88 -5.61 4.53 25.10
N ALA A 89 -5.64 3.94 23.91
CA ALA A 89 -6.87 3.40 23.32
C ALA A 89 -7.46 2.23 24.11
N ARG A 90 -6.60 1.38 24.71
CA ARG A 90 -7.02 0.32 25.65
C ARG A 90 -7.59 0.91 26.94
N GLU A 91 -6.92 1.92 27.52
CA GLU A 91 -7.40 2.62 28.72
C GLU A 91 -8.75 3.32 28.47
N GLN A 92 -8.92 3.92 27.30
CA GLN A 92 -10.20 4.47 26.86
C GLN A 92 -11.25 3.40 26.56
N GLY A 93 -10.90 2.11 26.55
CA GLY A 93 -11.79 1.01 26.22
C GLY A 93 -12.36 1.11 24.81
N VAL A 94 -11.64 1.72 23.87
CA VAL A 94 -12.07 1.81 22.46
C VAL A 94 -11.56 0.62 21.64
N ILE A 95 -10.45 0.02 22.02
CA ILE A 95 -9.94 -1.21 21.41
C ILE A 95 -9.81 -2.33 22.45
N GLN A 96 -9.75 -3.57 21.97
CA GLN A 96 -9.45 -4.74 22.77
C GLN A 96 -8.61 -5.74 21.97
N GLU A 97 -7.85 -6.56 22.67
CA GLU A 97 -7.08 -7.63 22.04
C GLU A 97 -8.00 -8.80 21.68
N ARG A 98 -7.86 -9.31 20.45
CA ARG A 98 -8.57 -10.50 19.99
C ARG A 98 -7.63 -11.40 19.23
N ARG A 99 -7.71 -12.70 19.50
CA ARG A 99 -7.09 -13.70 18.64
C ARG A 99 -7.91 -13.81 17.35
N MET A 100 -7.24 -13.64 16.23
CA MET A 100 -7.77 -13.87 14.89
C MET A 100 -6.85 -14.83 14.14
N TRP A 101 -7.24 -15.21 12.92
CA TRP A 101 -6.50 -16.11 12.06
C TRP A 101 -6.14 -15.40 10.77
N ARG A 102 -4.85 -15.37 10.44
CA ARG A 102 -4.36 -14.83 9.18
C ARG A 102 -4.16 -15.96 8.20
N ALA A 103 -4.82 -15.87 7.05
CA ALA A 103 -4.66 -16.75 5.92
C ALA A 103 -3.75 -16.10 4.88
N TRP A 104 -2.89 -16.90 4.25
CA TRP A 104 -1.98 -16.49 3.19
C TRP A 104 -2.17 -17.38 1.97
N TRP A 105 -2.19 -16.79 0.78
CA TRP A 105 -2.11 -17.50 -0.49
C TRP A 105 -1.38 -16.65 -1.52
N PHE A 106 -0.88 -17.30 -2.56
CA PHE A 106 -0.26 -16.61 -3.68
C PHE A 106 -1.34 -16.36 -4.73
N ASP A 107 -1.58 -15.09 -5.05
CA ASP A 107 -2.49 -14.66 -6.10
C ASP A 107 -1.70 -14.59 -7.41
N ASP A 108 -2.06 -15.43 -8.39
CA ASP A 108 -1.34 -15.54 -9.65
C ASP A 108 -1.65 -14.40 -10.64
N GLU A 109 -2.79 -13.74 -10.49
CA GLU A 109 -3.14 -12.54 -11.26
C GLU A 109 -2.27 -11.35 -10.83
N LEU A 110 -2.16 -11.15 -9.51
CA LEU A 110 -1.32 -10.14 -8.88
C LEU A 110 0.17 -10.52 -8.89
N VAL A 111 0.48 -11.81 -9.04
CA VAL A 111 1.83 -12.39 -8.93
C VAL A 111 2.46 -11.99 -7.59
N ASP A 112 1.67 -12.01 -6.52
CA ASP A 112 2.11 -11.63 -5.18
C ASP A 112 1.39 -12.44 -4.10
N TRP A 113 1.98 -12.44 -2.91
CA TRP A 113 1.34 -13.00 -1.73
C TRP A 113 0.32 -12.03 -1.17
N VAL A 114 -0.87 -12.53 -0.93
CA VAL A 114 -1.96 -11.80 -0.29
C VAL A 114 -2.33 -12.48 1.02
N SER A 115 -2.99 -11.71 1.89
CA SER A 115 -3.47 -12.22 3.16
C SER A 115 -4.81 -11.66 3.52
N VAL A 116 -5.61 -12.45 4.22
CA VAL A 116 -6.86 -12.04 4.84
C VAL A 116 -6.90 -12.44 6.30
N MET A 117 -7.68 -11.70 7.07
CA MET A 117 -7.88 -11.89 8.50
C MET A 117 -9.29 -12.42 8.74
N SER A 118 -9.41 -13.53 9.46
CA SER A 118 -10.69 -14.15 9.78
C SER A 118 -10.87 -14.35 11.29
N PRO A 119 -12.12 -14.25 11.81
CA PRO A 119 -12.42 -14.53 13.22
C PRO A 119 -12.15 -15.99 13.63
N THR A 120 -12.26 -16.94 12.71
CA THR A 120 -12.09 -18.37 12.97
C THR A 120 -11.02 -19.00 12.07
N ARG A 121 -10.47 -20.14 12.50
CA ARG A 121 -9.47 -20.87 11.72
C ARG A 121 -10.10 -21.49 10.49
N GLU A 122 -11.33 -21.96 10.64
CA GLU A 122 -12.12 -22.60 9.60
C GLU A 122 -12.41 -21.65 8.45
N GLU A 123 -12.81 -20.40 8.75
CA GLU A 123 -12.99 -19.35 7.73
C GLU A 123 -11.67 -19.01 7.05
N ALA A 124 -10.58 -18.85 7.82
CA ALA A 124 -9.25 -18.59 7.24
C ALA A 124 -8.80 -19.71 6.29
N LEU A 125 -9.03 -20.98 6.65
CA LEU A 125 -8.73 -22.12 5.78
C LEU A 125 -9.57 -22.12 4.50
N ALA A 126 -10.84 -21.76 4.59
CA ALA A 126 -11.72 -21.67 3.42
C ALA A 126 -11.19 -20.65 2.40
N GLU A 127 -10.72 -19.49 2.87
CA GLU A 127 -10.11 -18.45 2.02
C GLU A 127 -8.84 -18.96 1.30
N VAL A 128 -8.00 -19.73 2.00
CA VAL A 128 -6.81 -20.36 1.38
C VAL A 128 -7.22 -21.36 0.31
N MET A 129 -8.23 -22.19 0.57
CA MET A 129 -8.68 -23.21 -0.38
C MET A 129 -9.29 -22.60 -1.64
N ASP A 130 -10.10 -21.55 -1.49
CA ASP A 130 -10.72 -20.83 -2.60
C ASP A 130 -9.68 -20.03 -3.39
N GLY A 131 -8.85 -19.25 -2.70
CA GLY A 131 -7.86 -18.36 -3.31
C GLY A 131 -6.68 -19.09 -3.96
N ALA A 132 -6.26 -20.24 -3.43
CA ALA A 132 -5.15 -21.00 -4.01
C ALA A 132 -5.59 -22.00 -5.10
N LEU A 133 -6.90 -22.30 -5.22
CA LEU A 133 -7.43 -23.41 -6.03
C LEU A 133 -6.75 -24.75 -5.70
N ILE A 134 -6.56 -25.06 -4.41
CA ILE A 134 -5.85 -26.27 -3.95
C ILE A 134 -6.75 -27.13 -3.08
N ASP A 135 -6.71 -28.44 -3.34
CA ASP A 135 -7.52 -29.45 -2.64
C ASP A 135 -7.05 -29.72 -1.19
N GLU A 136 -5.76 -29.51 -0.87
CA GLU A 136 -5.21 -29.70 0.47
C GLU A 136 -4.35 -28.52 0.99
N PRO A 137 -4.74 -27.84 2.09
CA PRO A 137 -4.07 -26.64 2.58
C PRO A 137 -2.72 -26.89 3.28
N ASN A 138 -2.40 -28.14 3.64
CA ASN A 138 -1.18 -28.48 4.39
C ASN A 138 0.11 -28.45 3.55
N ASP A 139 0.00 -28.37 2.22
CA ASP A 139 1.14 -28.30 1.31
C ASP A 139 1.56 -26.86 0.94
N LEU A 140 0.81 -25.86 1.43
CA LEU A 140 1.08 -24.45 1.19
C LEU A 140 1.98 -23.86 2.28
N ALA A 141 3.24 -23.61 1.92
CA ALA A 141 4.11 -22.76 2.72
C ALA A 141 3.85 -21.29 2.34
N ALA A 142 3.40 -20.48 3.30
CA ALA A 142 3.26 -19.04 3.20
C ALA A 142 4.65 -18.35 3.06
N PRO A 143 4.71 -17.02 2.83
CA PRO A 143 5.98 -16.30 2.72
C PRO A 143 6.91 -16.61 3.89
N GLY A 144 8.20 -16.85 3.62
CA GLY A 144 9.16 -17.15 4.70
C GLY A 144 9.01 -18.53 5.35
N GLY A 145 8.17 -19.42 4.81
CA GLY A 145 7.98 -20.79 5.33
C GLY A 145 6.97 -20.88 6.48
N HIS A 146 6.11 -19.87 6.64
CA HIS A 146 5.02 -19.89 7.61
C HIS A 146 3.90 -20.84 7.18
N GLU A 147 3.04 -21.22 8.13
CA GLU A 147 1.81 -21.96 7.82
C GLU A 147 0.88 -21.07 6.98
N ALA A 148 0.13 -21.67 6.04
CA ALA A 148 -0.86 -20.95 5.25
C ALA A 148 -1.94 -20.27 6.11
N VAL A 149 -2.18 -20.78 7.32
CA VAL A 149 -3.09 -20.19 8.31
C VAL A 149 -2.42 -20.15 9.67
N GLU A 150 -2.28 -18.96 10.25
CA GLU A 150 -1.63 -18.76 11.55
C GLU A 150 -2.50 -17.92 12.52
N PRO A 151 -2.44 -18.18 13.83
CA PRO A 151 -3.11 -17.33 14.80
C PRO A 151 -2.32 -16.04 15.01
N VAL A 152 -3.01 -14.91 15.02
CA VAL A 152 -2.44 -13.58 15.28
C VAL A 152 -3.24 -12.87 16.37
N LEU A 153 -2.54 -12.11 17.21
CA LEU A 153 -3.16 -11.23 18.19
C LEU A 153 -3.27 -9.83 17.55
N VAL A 154 -4.49 -9.32 17.43
CA VAL A 154 -4.76 -8.01 16.83
C VAL A 154 -5.59 -7.14 17.76
N MET A 155 -5.51 -5.83 17.54
CA MET A 155 -6.34 -4.84 18.22
C MET A 155 -7.62 -4.67 17.44
N VAL A 156 -8.75 -5.14 17.96
CA VAL A 156 -10.05 -4.97 17.31
C VAL A 156 -10.83 -3.83 17.95
N GLY A 157 -11.77 -3.28 17.21
CA GLY A 157 -12.59 -2.18 17.66
C GLY A 157 -13.73 -2.63 18.57
N THR A 158 -14.06 -1.81 19.57
CA THR A 158 -15.24 -2.00 20.42
C THR A 158 -16.43 -1.22 19.87
N ALA A 159 -17.63 -1.46 20.43
CA ALA A 159 -18.78 -0.59 20.19
C ALA A 159 -18.50 0.89 20.54
N LYS A 160 -17.64 1.14 21.53
CA LYS A 160 -17.22 2.50 21.90
C LYS A 160 -16.39 3.14 20.77
N LEU A 161 -15.47 2.41 20.15
CA LEU A 161 -14.75 2.92 18.96
C LEU A 161 -15.73 3.23 17.83
N ASN A 162 -16.61 2.29 17.50
CA ASN A 162 -17.58 2.42 16.41
C ASN A 162 -18.43 3.68 16.53
N ALA A 163 -18.91 3.99 17.73
CA ALA A 163 -19.67 5.21 18.00
C ALA A 163 -18.85 6.49 17.73
N ARG A 164 -17.53 6.46 17.95
CA ARG A 164 -16.64 7.61 17.76
C ARG A 164 -16.24 7.83 16.31
N ILE A 165 -15.99 6.74 15.57
CA ILE A 165 -15.54 6.79 14.18
C ILE A 165 -16.68 6.60 13.17
N GLY A 166 -17.93 6.50 13.64
CA GLY A 166 -19.11 6.37 12.77
C GLY A 166 -19.21 5.04 12.02
N TRP A 167 -18.60 3.97 12.56
CA TRP A 167 -18.66 2.62 12.00
C TRP A 167 -19.82 1.82 12.56
N SER A 168 -20.33 0.85 11.80
CA SER A 168 -21.35 -0.09 12.30
C SER A 168 -20.73 -1.26 13.08
N ARG A 169 -19.59 -1.78 12.61
CA ARG A 169 -18.92 -2.95 13.18
C ARG A 169 -17.43 -2.98 12.82
N SER A 170 -16.57 -3.34 13.78
CA SER A 170 -15.10 -3.33 13.68
C SER A 170 -14.40 -4.41 14.53
N ASP A 171 -15.15 -5.33 15.13
CA ASP A 171 -14.61 -6.38 16.00
C ASP A 171 -13.94 -7.53 15.21
N ASP A 172 -13.92 -7.43 13.89
CA ASP A 172 -13.48 -8.45 12.93
C ASP A 172 -12.23 -8.07 12.13
N ARG A 173 -11.52 -7.01 12.52
CA ARG A 173 -10.32 -6.55 11.82
C ARG A 173 -9.42 -5.73 12.73
N ASP A 174 -8.16 -5.57 12.32
CA ASP A 174 -7.20 -4.72 13.02
C ASP A 174 -7.63 -3.24 12.91
N MET A 175 -7.63 -2.56 14.05
CA MET A 175 -8.08 -1.19 14.27
C MET A 175 -6.95 -0.30 14.80
N THR A 176 -5.70 -0.74 14.66
CA THR A 176 -4.52 0.01 15.11
C THR A 176 -4.44 1.41 14.48
N ASP A 177 -4.75 1.54 13.19
CA ASP A 177 -4.78 2.83 12.49
C ASP A 177 -5.90 3.75 13.00
N MET A 178 -7.08 3.21 13.29
CA MET A 178 -8.20 3.94 13.89
C MET A 178 -7.89 4.39 15.32
N ALA A 179 -7.18 3.56 16.10
CA ALA A 179 -6.70 3.93 17.43
C ALA A 179 -5.69 5.08 17.36
N LEU A 180 -4.72 5.00 16.43
CA LEU A 180 -3.77 6.08 16.16
C LEU A 180 -4.47 7.37 15.74
N MET A 181 -5.49 7.26 14.88
CA MET A 181 -6.29 8.39 14.43
C MET A 181 -7.00 9.10 15.59
N LEU A 182 -7.68 8.36 16.47
CA LEU A 182 -8.34 8.94 17.65
C LEU A 182 -7.34 9.54 18.64
N TRP A 183 -6.23 8.84 18.89
CA TRP A 183 -5.17 9.34 19.76
C TRP A 183 -4.60 10.67 19.21
N ALA A 184 -4.34 10.73 17.91
CA ALA A 184 -3.84 11.93 17.25
C ALA A 184 -4.83 13.10 17.31
N ARG A 185 -6.12 12.81 17.23
CA ARG A 185 -7.19 13.80 17.29
C ARG A 185 -7.38 14.39 18.69
N GLU A 186 -7.19 13.58 19.73
CA GLU A 186 -7.64 13.93 21.08
C GLU A 186 -6.51 14.19 22.07
N VAL A 187 -5.41 13.46 21.92
CA VAL A 187 -4.29 13.52 22.85
C VAL A 187 -3.26 14.53 22.39
N LEU A 188 -2.89 14.51 21.11
CA LEU A 188 -1.85 15.41 20.59
C LEU A 188 -2.14 16.91 20.83
N PRO A 189 -3.37 17.42 20.63
CA PRO A 189 -3.64 18.82 20.89
C PRO A 189 -3.53 19.20 22.37
N VAL A 190 -3.89 18.29 23.28
CA VAL A 190 -3.99 18.56 24.72
C VAL A 190 -2.66 18.36 25.42
N GLU A 191 -1.99 17.23 25.16
CA GLU A 191 -0.75 16.86 25.86
C GLU A 191 0.50 17.44 25.20
N TYR A 192 0.48 17.65 23.88
CA TYR A 192 1.66 18.04 23.11
C TYR A 192 1.50 19.39 22.40
N GLY A 193 0.33 20.02 22.47
CA GLY A 193 0.03 21.25 21.72
C GLY A 193 0.08 21.08 20.19
N VAL A 194 0.05 19.83 19.71
CA VAL A 194 0.15 19.50 18.29
C VAL A 194 -1.24 19.38 17.69
N VAL A 195 -1.61 20.37 16.89
CA VAL A 195 -2.90 20.42 16.20
C VAL A 195 -2.73 19.96 14.75
N LEU A 196 -3.39 18.86 14.41
CA LEU A 196 -3.41 18.30 13.06
C LEU A 196 -4.73 18.59 12.36
N ALA A 197 -4.67 18.74 11.03
CA ALA A 197 -5.84 18.79 10.16
C ALA A 197 -6.48 17.41 9.99
N GLY A 198 -5.70 16.33 10.14
CA GLY A 198 -6.17 14.97 9.90
C GLY A 198 -5.06 13.92 9.93
N VAL A 199 -5.32 12.81 9.25
CA VAL A 199 -4.41 11.66 9.07
C VAL A 199 -4.14 11.40 7.59
N TRP A 200 -2.99 10.81 7.28
CA TRP A 200 -2.58 10.53 5.90
C TRP A 200 -1.93 9.15 5.79
N TRP A 201 -2.38 8.38 4.80
CA TRP A 201 -1.78 7.11 4.40
C TRP A 201 -0.94 7.37 3.15
N ARG A 202 0.39 7.30 3.29
CA ARG A 202 1.35 7.45 2.19
C ARG A 202 1.43 6.20 1.33
N GLU A 203 0.29 5.77 0.84
CA GLU A 203 0.20 4.63 -0.06
C GLU A 203 0.98 4.84 -1.35
N ARG A 204 1.39 3.73 -1.96
CA ARG A 204 2.00 3.74 -3.28
C ARG A 204 0.96 4.19 -4.29
N TYR A 205 1.37 5.01 -5.24
CA TYR A 205 0.53 5.29 -6.41
C TYR A 205 0.53 4.07 -7.34
N ASP A 206 -0.54 3.29 -7.29
CA ASP A 206 -0.74 2.08 -8.10
C ASP A 206 -2.24 1.85 -8.32
N PRO A 207 -2.89 2.65 -9.20
CA PRO A 207 -4.33 2.55 -9.40
C PRO A 207 -4.79 1.19 -9.93
N ALA A 208 -3.92 0.48 -10.66
CA ALA A 208 -4.20 -0.88 -11.13
C ALA A 208 -4.27 -1.87 -9.96
N GLY A 209 -3.36 -1.75 -9.00
CA GLY A 209 -3.39 -2.47 -7.72
C GLY A 209 -4.32 -1.87 -6.66
N LEU A 210 -5.30 -1.04 -7.05
CA LEU A 210 -6.27 -0.39 -6.16
C LEU A 210 -5.65 0.50 -5.06
N SER A 211 -4.48 1.10 -5.30
CA SER A 211 -3.77 1.92 -4.32
C SER A 211 -3.48 3.34 -4.81
N ALA A 212 -3.68 4.33 -3.94
CA ALA A 212 -3.31 5.71 -4.20
C ALA A 212 -3.17 6.48 -2.87
N PRO A 213 -2.25 7.46 -2.78
CA PRO A 213 -2.14 8.32 -1.60
C PRO A 213 -3.48 8.95 -1.22
N ARG A 214 -3.86 8.78 0.05
CA ARG A 214 -5.11 9.31 0.59
C ARG A 214 -4.95 9.75 2.03
N GLY A 215 -5.91 10.54 2.49
CA GLY A 215 -6.00 10.95 3.88
C GLY A 215 -7.43 11.19 4.30
N GLY A 216 -7.56 11.55 5.56
CA GLY A 216 -8.81 11.94 6.17
C GLY A 216 -8.64 13.27 6.89
N ILE A 217 -9.44 14.28 6.55
CA ILE A 217 -9.54 15.53 7.34
C ILE A 217 -10.50 15.29 8.51
N PHE A 218 -10.10 15.67 9.73
CA PHE A 218 -10.98 15.58 10.90
C PHE A 218 -12.22 16.48 10.73
N PRO A 219 -13.44 16.02 11.07
CA PRO A 219 -14.67 16.80 10.86
C PRO A 219 -14.64 18.23 11.41
N GLU A 220 -14.11 18.39 12.62
CA GLU A 220 -13.99 19.68 13.31
C GLU A 220 -12.95 20.61 12.68
N ARG A 221 -12.08 20.08 11.81
CA ARG A 221 -11.07 20.85 11.08
C ARG A 221 -11.50 21.23 9.68
N LEU A 222 -12.66 20.75 9.20
CA LEU A 222 -13.11 21.02 7.83
C LEU A 222 -13.36 22.52 7.58
N ALA A 223 -13.81 23.25 8.59
CA ALA A 223 -14.03 24.70 8.50
C ALA A 223 -12.74 25.51 8.32
N ASP A 224 -11.57 24.91 8.61
CA ASP A 224 -10.26 25.54 8.42
C ASP A 224 -9.80 25.51 6.95
N TRP A 225 -10.54 24.85 6.07
CA TRP A 225 -10.17 24.68 4.66
C TRP A 225 -11.03 25.56 3.76
N GLU A 226 -10.38 26.29 2.87
CA GLU A 226 -11.04 26.93 1.74
C GLU A 226 -11.48 25.85 0.74
N ARG A 227 -12.70 26.00 0.21
CA ARG A 227 -13.31 25.01 -0.69
C ARG A 227 -13.60 25.64 -2.03
N THR A 228 -13.21 24.94 -3.08
CA THR A 228 -13.59 25.28 -4.46
C THR A 228 -14.21 24.05 -5.14
N HIS A 229 -15.36 24.23 -5.78
CA HIS A 229 -15.92 23.21 -6.66
C HIS A 229 -15.16 23.23 -7.99
N LEU A 230 -14.68 22.09 -8.45
CA LEU A 230 -13.95 21.96 -9.70
C LEU A 230 -14.76 21.21 -10.75
N ASP A 231 -14.50 21.56 -12.01
CA ASP A 231 -14.88 20.70 -13.13
C ASP A 231 -13.91 19.50 -13.19
N TRP A 232 -14.43 18.34 -13.56
CA TRP A 232 -13.59 17.16 -13.80
C TRP A 232 -12.60 17.38 -14.95
N ALA A 233 -12.94 18.21 -15.94
CA ALA A 233 -12.04 18.61 -17.01
C ALA A 233 -10.84 19.45 -16.49
N SER A 234 -10.96 20.08 -15.32
CA SER A 234 -9.88 20.82 -14.67
C SER A 234 -9.26 20.06 -13.50
N ALA A 235 -9.57 18.78 -13.33
CA ALA A 235 -8.94 17.95 -12.31
C ALA A 235 -7.42 17.93 -12.56
N PRO A 236 -6.59 18.01 -11.51
CA PRO A 236 -5.15 17.88 -11.69
C PRO A 236 -4.84 16.55 -12.37
N MET A 237 -4.02 16.61 -13.43
CA MET A 237 -3.45 15.41 -14.03
C MET A 237 -2.71 14.62 -12.96
N GLU A 238 -2.78 13.29 -13.06
CA GLU A 238 -2.06 12.36 -12.20
C GLU A 238 -0.56 12.65 -12.30
N ARG A 239 -0.02 13.48 -11.41
CA ARG A 239 1.40 13.79 -11.42
C ARG A 239 2.15 12.57 -10.89
N GLU A 240 3.08 12.06 -11.68
CA GLU A 240 4.12 11.07 -11.32
C GLU A 240 5.07 11.58 -10.20
N GLU A 241 4.76 12.72 -9.58
CA GLU A 241 5.59 13.43 -8.60
C GLU A 241 5.43 12.86 -7.18
N VAL A 242 5.67 11.57 -7.01
CA VAL A 242 6.46 11.16 -5.85
C VAL A 242 7.89 11.03 -6.38
N PRO A 243 8.85 11.87 -5.96
CA PRO A 243 10.20 11.82 -6.52
C PRO A 243 10.76 10.40 -6.44
N LYS A 244 10.90 9.71 -7.59
CA LYS A 244 11.55 8.39 -7.73
C LYS A 244 12.89 8.33 -6.98
N ALA A 245 13.59 9.47 -6.90
CA ALA A 245 14.88 9.62 -6.23
C ALA A 245 14.85 9.46 -4.70
N ALA A 246 13.74 9.80 -4.01
CA ALA A 246 13.64 9.64 -2.56
C ALA A 246 13.33 8.19 -2.15
N TRP A 247 12.79 7.38 -3.07
CA TRP A 247 12.30 6.04 -2.77
C TRP A 247 13.37 4.94 -2.93
N ILE A 248 14.29 5.08 -3.89
CA ILE A 248 15.41 4.12 -4.07
C ILE A 248 16.27 4.02 -2.78
N ALA A 249 16.35 5.09 -2.00
CA ALA A 249 17.12 5.10 -0.74
C ALA A 249 16.37 4.49 0.46
N GLY A 250 15.03 4.53 0.48
CA GLY A 250 14.22 4.13 1.64
C GLY A 250 13.92 2.63 1.73
N ASN A 251 13.82 1.94 0.59
CA ASN A 251 13.46 0.51 0.54
C ASN A 251 14.64 -0.44 0.27
N MET A 252 15.87 0.07 0.19
CA MET A 252 17.09 -0.76 0.20
C MET A 252 17.54 -1.12 1.63
N ALA A 253 16.62 -1.57 2.49
CA ALA A 253 16.96 -2.13 3.80
C ALA A 253 17.51 -3.58 3.71
N GLY A 254 18.12 -3.96 2.58
CA GLY A 254 19.00 -5.12 2.53
C GLY A 254 20.34 -4.75 3.14
N ARG A 255 20.89 -5.60 4.03
CA ARG A 255 22.27 -5.39 4.53
C ARG A 255 23.22 -5.40 3.34
N MET A 256 23.78 -4.23 3.02
CA MET A 256 24.85 -4.11 2.05
C MET A 256 26.02 -4.96 2.54
N GLN A 257 26.40 -5.95 1.75
CA GLN A 257 27.53 -6.82 2.07
C GLN A 257 28.84 -6.05 1.85
N LYS A 258 29.93 -6.51 2.46
CA LYS A 258 31.27 -5.89 2.29
C LYS A 258 31.74 -5.81 0.82
N ASP A 259 31.16 -6.63 -0.05
CA ASP A 259 31.46 -6.67 -1.48
C ASP A 259 30.52 -5.81 -2.35
N GLY A 260 29.64 -5.02 -1.74
CA GLY A 260 28.72 -4.13 -2.44
C GLY A 260 27.48 -4.80 -3.02
N SER A 261 27.23 -6.08 -2.73
CA SER A 261 25.97 -6.75 -3.07
C SER A 261 24.86 -6.52 -2.03
N VAL A 262 23.60 -6.61 -2.45
CA VAL A 262 22.41 -6.44 -1.59
C VAL A 262 21.66 -7.77 -1.52
N MET A 263 21.32 -8.22 -0.32
CA MET A 263 20.45 -9.37 -0.11
C MET A 263 19.00 -8.91 0.05
N LEU A 264 18.10 -9.42 -0.79
CA LEU A 264 16.67 -9.13 -0.77
C LEU A 264 15.91 -10.46 -0.89
N GLN A 265 15.07 -10.77 0.11
CA GLN A 265 14.24 -11.98 0.14
C GLN A 265 15.02 -13.30 -0.13
N GLY A 266 16.25 -13.41 0.39
CA GLY A 266 17.09 -14.59 0.20
C GLY A 266 17.83 -14.65 -1.16
N VAL A 267 17.62 -13.67 -2.04
CA VAL A 267 18.29 -13.56 -3.34
C VAL A 267 19.38 -12.50 -3.28
N ARG A 268 20.55 -12.82 -3.86
CA ARG A 268 21.68 -11.90 -3.96
C ARG A 268 21.56 -11.05 -5.22
N TRP A 269 21.51 -9.74 -5.04
CA TRP A 269 21.48 -8.73 -6.08
C TRP A 269 22.84 -8.05 -6.17
N VAL A 270 23.37 -7.92 -7.39
CA VAL A 270 24.70 -7.36 -7.62
C VAL A 270 24.56 -6.09 -8.45
N LYS A 271 25.32 -5.05 -8.09
CA LYS A 271 25.44 -3.85 -8.91
C LYS A 271 26.08 -4.23 -10.26
N PRO A 272 25.43 -3.99 -11.41
CA PRO A 272 25.98 -4.35 -12.72
C PRO A 272 27.24 -3.54 -13.05
N SER A 273 28.13 -4.14 -13.82
CA SER A 273 29.26 -3.41 -14.40
C SER A 273 28.76 -2.39 -15.43
N PRO A 274 29.50 -1.29 -15.66
CA PRO A 274 29.14 -0.31 -16.70
C PRO A 274 28.93 -0.93 -18.08
N GLU A 275 29.71 -1.97 -18.42
CA GLU A 275 29.60 -2.72 -19.68
C GLU A 275 28.28 -3.49 -19.79
N TRP A 276 27.78 -4.06 -18.69
CA TRP A 276 26.49 -4.75 -18.68
C TRP A 276 25.33 -3.77 -18.87
N VAL A 277 25.37 -2.62 -18.17
CA VAL A 277 24.37 -1.56 -18.28
C VAL A 277 24.33 -1.01 -19.72
N ALA A 278 25.49 -0.80 -20.33
CA ALA A 278 25.60 -0.33 -21.71
C ALA A 278 25.00 -1.32 -22.72
N ARG A 279 25.04 -2.63 -22.42
CA ARG A 279 24.56 -3.68 -23.34
C ARG A 279 23.09 -4.06 -23.14
N HIS A 280 22.52 -3.88 -21.94
CA HIS A 280 21.19 -4.42 -21.61
C HIS A 280 20.22 -3.42 -20.96
N GLY A 281 20.64 -2.17 -20.69
CA GLY A 281 19.72 -1.10 -20.32
C GLY A 281 18.99 -1.28 -18.98
N GLY A 282 19.71 -1.32 -17.85
CA GLY A 282 19.10 -1.30 -16.51
C GLY A 282 20.13 -1.32 -15.36
N PRO A 283 19.79 -0.80 -14.15
CA PRO A 283 20.76 -0.64 -13.06
C PRO A 283 20.88 -1.83 -12.07
N VAL A 284 20.15 -2.94 -12.22
CA VAL A 284 20.22 -4.11 -11.30
C VAL A 284 19.87 -5.44 -12.00
N TYR A 285 20.51 -6.55 -11.61
CA TYR A 285 20.09 -7.91 -12.02
C TYR A 285 20.28 -8.96 -10.90
N CYS A 286 19.55 -10.07 -11.00
CA CYS A 286 19.58 -11.21 -10.09
C CYS A 286 20.84 -12.08 -10.33
N SER A 287 21.57 -12.46 -9.27
CA SER A 287 22.82 -13.24 -9.40
C SER A 287 22.67 -14.61 -10.09
N CYS A 288 21.46 -15.16 -10.17
CA CYS A 288 21.16 -16.38 -10.92
C CYS A 288 21.44 -16.20 -12.43
N CYS A 289 21.25 -15.00 -12.98
CA CYS A 289 21.49 -14.68 -14.39
C CYS A 289 22.99 -14.61 -14.74
N ARG A 290 23.90 -14.61 -13.75
CA ARG A 290 25.35 -14.61 -13.99
C ARG A 290 25.86 -15.98 -14.46
N ALA A 291 25.10 -17.06 -14.22
CA ALA A 291 25.56 -18.43 -14.50
C ALA A 291 25.44 -18.84 -15.98
N GLU A 292 24.75 -18.07 -16.82
CA GLU A 292 24.54 -18.39 -18.25
C GLU A 292 25.53 -17.70 -19.19
N GLY A 293 26.35 -16.76 -18.70
CA GLY A 293 27.33 -16.04 -19.52
C GLY A 293 28.68 -16.74 -19.68
N GLU A 294 29.02 -17.68 -18.80
CA GLU A 294 30.30 -18.40 -18.81
C GLU A 294 30.13 -19.84 -18.30
N LYS A 295 29.66 -20.76 -19.14
CA LYS A 295 29.90 -22.19 -18.91
C LYS A 295 30.39 -22.87 -20.17
N SER A 296 31.67 -23.22 -20.10
CA SER A 296 32.34 -24.23 -20.91
C SER A 296 31.49 -25.52 -21.01
N PRO A 297 31.53 -26.23 -22.14
CA PRO A 297 30.76 -27.45 -22.32
C PRO A 297 31.31 -28.55 -21.39
N GLY A 298 30.51 -29.01 -20.43
CA GLY A 298 30.87 -30.19 -19.62
C GLY A 298 30.37 -30.28 -18.17
N PHE A 299 29.53 -29.37 -17.67
CA PHE A 299 29.04 -29.48 -16.28
C PHE A 299 27.71 -30.26 -16.19
N VAL A 300 27.78 -31.53 -15.77
CA VAL A 300 26.62 -32.34 -15.37
C VAL A 300 26.59 -32.41 -13.84
N PRO A 301 25.58 -31.83 -13.15
CA PRO A 301 25.46 -31.98 -11.69
C PRO A 301 24.96 -33.38 -11.34
N THR A 302 25.88 -34.24 -10.92
CA THR A 302 25.58 -35.52 -10.30
C THR A 302 25.35 -35.33 -8.80
N ASP A 303 24.19 -34.80 -8.39
CA ASP A 303 23.68 -35.16 -7.06
C ASP A 303 22.18 -34.94 -6.86
N ARG A 304 21.57 -35.85 -6.10
CA ARG A 304 20.11 -36.07 -5.99
C ARG A 304 19.42 -35.19 -4.93
N LYS A 305 20.00 -34.06 -4.52
CA LYS A 305 19.46 -33.17 -3.47
C LYS A 305 19.23 -31.74 -3.94
N SER A 306 18.11 -31.50 -4.63
CA SER A 306 17.08 -30.54 -4.20
C SER A 306 16.03 -30.35 -5.31
N ILE A 307 14.82 -30.86 -5.07
CA ILE A 307 13.64 -30.59 -5.91
C ILE A 307 13.28 -29.09 -5.86
N SER A 308 13.67 -28.39 -4.80
CA SER A 308 13.47 -26.95 -4.61
C SER A 308 14.29 -26.08 -5.57
N HIS A 309 15.51 -26.48 -5.98
CA HIS A 309 16.23 -25.72 -7.01
C HIS A 309 15.61 -25.88 -8.40
N ARG A 310 15.05 -27.05 -8.73
CA ARG A 310 14.38 -27.26 -10.02
C ARG A 310 13.07 -26.47 -10.14
N ARG A 311 12.33 -26.30 -9.04
CA ARG A 311 11.10 -25.48 -9.01
C ARG A 311 11.40 -23.97 -9.10
N ALA A 312 12.45 -23.49 -8.44
CA ALA A 312 12.90 -22.11 -8.58
C ALA A 312 13.43 -21.80 -10.00
N PHE A 313 14.11 -22.77 -10.64
CA PHE A 313 14.54 -22.66 -12.04
C PHE A 313 13.36 -22.63 -13.01
N ALA A 314 12.37 -23.53 -12.83
CA ALA A 314 11.18 -23.58 -13.67
C ALA A 314 10.31 -22.31 -13.53
N ALA A 315 10.23 -21.72 -12.34
CA ALA A 315 9.57 -20.43 -12.14
C ALA A 315 10.31 -19.30 -12.87
N CYS A 316 11.65 -19.24 -12.82
CA CYS A 316 12.42 -18.22 -13.54
C CYS A 316 12.37 -18.37 -15.08
N GLU A 317 12.42 -19.58 -15.63
CA GLU A 317 12.34 -19.83 -17.08
C GLU A 317 10.95 -19.50 -17.66
N VAL A 318 9.88 -19.65 -16.88
CA VAL A 318 8.50 -19.36 -17.33
C VAL A 318 8.14 -17.88 -17.13
N HIS A 319 8.61 -17.23 -16.07
CA HIS A 319 8.23 -15.84 -15.76
C HIS A 319 9.01 -14.77 -16.56
N LEU A 320 10.24 -15.02 -17.00
CA LEU A 320 11.01 -14.05 -17.80
C LEU A 320 10.37 -13.79 -19.18
N PRO A 321 9.95 -14.82 -19.95
CA PRO A 321 9.22 -14.62 -21.20
C PRO A 321 7.86 -13.94 -20.99
N LEU A 322 7.11 -14.32 -19.94
CA LEU A 322 5.79 -13.72 -19.63
C LEU A 322 5.90 -12.26 -19.17
N MET A 323 6.92 -11.92 -18.37
CA MET A 323 7.20 -10.52 -18.01
C MET A 323 7.66 -9.71 -19.21
N ALA A 324 8.54 -10.27 -20.05
CA ALA A 324 8.98 -9.60 -21.28
C ALA A 324 7.82 -9.39 -22.26
N GLU A 325 6.90 -10.36 -22.38
CA GLU A 325 5.71 -10.26 -23.22
C GLU A 325 4.69 -9.27 -22.66
N ARG A 326 4.48 -9.23 -21.33
CA ARG A 326 3.64 -8.21 -20.67
C ARG A 326 4.24 -6.80 -20.82
N LEU A 327 5.55 -6.64 -20.63
CA LEU A 327 6.24 -5.36 -20.82
C LEU A 327 6.22 -4.92 -22.29
N ALA A 328 6.37 -5.86 -23.23
CA ALA A 328 6.25 -5.57 -24.66
C ALA A 328 4.82 -5.20 -25.06
N LYS A 329 3.80 -5.89 -24.54
CA LYS A 329 2.38 -5.54 -24.75
C LYS A 329 2.02 -4.19 -24.14
N GLN A 330 2.51 -3.89 -22.94
CA GLN A 330 2.33 -2.58 -22.31
C GLN A 330 3.00 -1.48 -23.13
N TYR A 331 4.24 -1.71 -23.58
CA TYR A 331 4.95 -0.77 -24.44
C TYR A 331 4.27 -0.56 -25.79
N GLU A 332 3.67 -1.60 -26.40
CA GLU A 332 2.88 -1.46 -27.63
C GLU A 332 1.55 -0.72 -27.40
N LEU A 333 0.89 -0.92 -26.25
CA LEU A 333 -0.32 -0.19 -25.86
C LEU A 333 -0.01 1.30 -25.66
N ASP A 334 1.04 1.61 -24.89
CA ASP A 334 1.48 2.97 -24.63
C ASP A 334 1.92 3.68 -25.92
N ARG A 335 2.60 2.94 -26.83
CA ARG A 335 2.97 3.44 -28.16
C ARG A 335 1.76 3.66 -29.07
N ARG A 336 0.73 2.80 -29.02
CA ARG A 336 -0.51 2.99 -29.78
C ARG A 336 -1.29 4.20 -29.26
N GLU A 337 -1.42 4.37 -27.95
CA GLU A 337 -2.06 5.56 -27.37
C GLU A 337 -1.33 6.85 -27.75
N SER A 338 0.01 6.83 -27.73
CA SER A 338 0.83 7.96 -28.19
C SER A 338 0.61 8.29 -29.68
N LEU A 339 0.46 7.27 -30.55
CA LEU A 339 0.20 7.46 -31.99
C LEU A 339 -1.23 7.95 -32.26
N TYR A 340 -2.23 7.47 -31.52
CA TYR A 340 -3.61 7.97 -31.61
C TYR A 340 -3.73 9.43 -31.15
N GLN A 341 -2.93 9.85 -30.15
CA GLN A 341 -2.84 11.24 -29.74
C GLN A 341 -2.22 12.13 -30.82
N THR A 342 -1.19 11.65 -31.53
CA THR A 342 -0.56 12.43 -32.61
C THR A 342 -1.46 12.56 -33.85
N GLU A 343 -2.24 11.53 -34.20
CA GLU A 343 -3.22 11.63 -35.30
C GLU A 343 -4.42 12.51 -34.94
N ALA A 344 -4.89 12.48 -33.68
CA ALA A 344 -5.95 13.37 -33.21
C ALA A 344 -5.49 14.84 -33.19
N GLU A 345 -4.24 15.11 -32.81
CA GLU A 345 -3.64 16.45 -32.89
C GLU A 345 -3.45 16.91 -34.35
N LEU A 346 -3.09 16.01 -35.28
CA LEU A 346 -2.93 16.36 -36.71
C LEU A 346 -4.27 16.58 -37.44
N GLN A 347 -5.37 16.00 -36.98
CA GLN A 347 -6.72 16.28 -37.51
C GLN A 347 -7.31 17.60 -37.03
N ILE A 348 -6.79 18.18 -35.94
CA ILE A 348 -7.21 19.51 -35.44
C ILE A 348 -6.53 20.65 -36.25
N PHE A 349 -5.47 20.35 -37.00
CA PHE A 349 -4.71 21.32 -37.81
C PHE A 349 -4.92 21.20 -39.34
N ARG A 350 -5.92 20.43 -39.80
CA ARG A 350 -6.41 20.45 -41.20
C ARG A 350 -7.88 20.83 -41.21
#